data_AF-A0A937DSC3-F1
#
_entry.id   AF-A0A937DSC3-F1
#
_cell.length_a   1.000
_cell.length_b   1.000
_cell.length_c   1.000
_cell.angle_alpha   90.00
_cell.angle_beta   90.00
_cell.angle_gamma   90.00
#
_symmetry.space_group_name_H-M   'P 1'
#
loop_
_entity.id
_entity.type
_entity.pdbx_description
1 polymer ?
#
loop_
_entity_poly.entity_id
_entity_poly.type
_entity_poly.pdbx_seq_one_letter_code
_entity_poly.pdbx_strand_id
1 'polypeptide(L)'
;MPLVGNWNYPTSIRFGAGRIKELPDACKAVGLKRPLLVTDPGLARLPMISDALTNLRKSGVDAALFSDVKPNPVAANVEAGIRVLRAGKHDGVIGWGGGSGLDAAKAIAFMAGQTRPMWDFEDVGDWWTPANPAGIFPSMAGPT
;
A
#
# COMPACT_ATOMS: atom_id res chain seq x y z
N MET A 1 -11.45 24.92 31.41
CA MET A 1 -10.10 24.76 30.81
C MET A 1 -10.25 24.77 29.30
N PRO A 2 -9.59 25.66 28.57
CA PRO A 2 -9.54 25.56 27.11
C PRO A 2 -8.57 24.44 26.73
N LEU A 3 -9.04 23.49 25.92
CA LEU A 3 -8.19 22.43 25.37
C LEU A 3 -7.29 23.06 24.29
N VAL A 4 -5.97 22.95 24.44
CA VAL A 4 -4.99 23.41 23.45
C VAL A 4 -4.22 22.18 22.96
N GLY A 5 -4.19 21.96 21.65
CA GLY A 5 -3.51 20.82 21.04
C GLY A 5 -3.14 21.08 19.59
N ASN A 6 -2.06 20.45 19.14
CA ASN A 6 -1.62 20.47 17.74
C ASN A 6 -2.15 19.21 17.04
N TRP A 7 -2.76 19.40 15.87
CA TRP A 7 -3.26 18.30 15.04
C TRP A 7 -2.60 18.35 13.66
N ASN A 8 -1.84 17.31 13.30
CA ASN A 8 -1.17 17.20 12.01
C ASN A 8 -1.53 15.87 11.34
N TYR A 9 -1.94 15.92 10.06
CA TYR A 9 -2.00 14.75 9.18
C TYR A 9 -0.88 14.87 8.15
N PRO A 10 0.28 14.20 8.33
CA PRO A 10 1.37 14.26 7.36
C PRO A 10 1.01 13.59 6.03
N THR A 11 -0.06 12.80 6.00
CA THR A 11 -0.56 12.09 4.83
C THR A 11 -1.46 12.99 3.98
N SER A 12 -1.14 13.13 2.69
CA SER A 12 -2.03 13.81 1.73
C SER A 12 -3.31 12.99 1.51
N ILE A 13 -4.47 13.63 1.65
CA ILE A 13 -5.78 13.00 1.47
C ILE A 13 -6.51 13.66 0.31
N ARG A 14 -6.95 12.86 -0.66
CA ARG A 14 -7.83 13.29 -1.75
C ARG A 14 -9.20 12.66 -1.55
N PHE A 15 -10.18 13.49 -1.17
CA PHE A 15 -11.54 13.05 -0.86
C PHE A 15 -12.57 13.69 -1.80
N GLY A 16 -13.65 12.95 -2.09
CA GLY A 16 -14.76 13.38 -2.94
C GLY A 16 -15.07 12.39 -4.06
N ALA A 17 -16.33 12.37 -4.49
CA ALA A 17 -16.77 11.52 -5.60
C ALA A 17 -15.97 11.81 -6.88
N GLY A 18 -15.51 10.77 -7.56
CA GLY A 18 -14.75 10.88 -8.81
C GLY A 18 -13.26 11.21 -8.66
N ARG A 19 -12.78 11.57 -7.45
CA ARG A 19 -11.36 11.89 -7.20
C ARG A 19 -10.42 10.70 -7.41
N ILE A 20 -10.94 9.47 -7.45
CA ILE A 20 -10.16 8.27 -7.79
C ILE A 20 -9.53 8.34 -9.20
N LYS A 21 -10.10 9.17 -10.09
CA LYS A 21 -9.52 9.45 -11.42
C LYS A 21 -8.14 10.09 -11.33
N GLU A 22 -7.80 10.71 -10.21
CA GLU A 22 -6.52 11.38 -9.98
C GLU A 22 -5.45 10.47 -9.38
N LEU A 23 -5.75 9.17 -9.18
CA LEU A 23 -4.81 8.19 -8.68
C LEU A 23 -3.46 8.19 -9.45
N PRO A 24 -3.43 8.32 -10.80
CA PRO A 24 -2.16 8.40 -11.51
C PRO A 24 -1.33 9.64 -11.17
N ASP A 25 -1.98 10.79 -10.94
CA ASP A 25 -1.29 12.02 -10.54
C ASP A 25 -0.76 11.91 -9.12
N ALA A 26 -1.49 11.23 -8.23
CA ALA A 26 -1.03 10.91 -6.89
C ALA A 26 0.22 9.99 -6.94
N CYS A 27 0.21 8.94 -7.77
CA CYS A 27 1.40 8.10 -8.01
C CYS A 27 2.60 8.92 -8.47
N LYS A 28 2.41 9.76 -9.49
CA LYS A 28 3.49 10.57 -10.07
C LYS A 28 4.08 11.58 -9.08
N ALA A 29 3.23 12.19 -8.25
CA ALA A 29 3.66 13.15 -7.23
C ALA A 29 4.64 12.54 -6.21
N VAL A 30 4.56 11.22 -5.98
CA VAL A 30 5.47 10.48 -5.08
C VAL A 30 6.49 9.64 -5.85
N GLY A 31 6.60 9.82 -7.17
CA GLY A 31 7.59 9.14 -8.01
C GLY A 31 7.29 7.67 -8.36
N LEU A 32 6.08 7.17 -8.09
CA LEU A 32 5.70 5.79 -8.41
C LEU A 32 5.46 5.62 -9.91
N LYS A 33 6.14 4.63 -10.50
CA LYS A 33 6.03 4.28 -11.92
C LYS A 33 5.49 2.87 -12.14
N ARG A 34 5.72 1.95 -11.19
CA ARG A 34 5.30 0.54 -11.30
C ARG A 34 4.77 0.01 -9.96
N PRO A 35 3.71 0.58 -9.39
CA PRO A 35 3.20 0.13 -8.10
C PRO A 35 2.53 -1.25 -8.20
N LEU A 36 2.56 -2.00 -7.10
CA LEU A 36 1.76 -3.19 -6.90
C LEU A 36 0.44 -2.82 -6.21
N LEU A 37 -0.70 -3.02 -6.87
CA LEU A 37 -2.01 -2.89 -6.26
C LEU A 37 -2.32 -4.14 -5.44
N VAL A 38 -2.56 -3.99 -4.14
CA VAL A 38 -2.78 -5.06 -3.17
C VAL A 38 -4.22 -5.02 -2.69
N THR A 39 -4.96 -6.11 -2.85
CA THR A 39 -6.38 -6.20 -2.47
C THR A 39 -6.82 -7.65 -2.20
N ASP A 40 -8.09 -7.87 -1.88
CA ASP A 40 -8.66 -9.21 -1.71
C ASP A 40 -9.31 -9.77 -2.99
N PRO A 41 -9.56 -11.09 -3.08
CA PRO A 41 -10.11 -11.71 -4.29
C PRO A 41 -11.52 -11.22 -4.65
N GLY A 42 -12.29 -10.73 -3.68
CA GLY A 42 -13.64 -10.20 -3.89
C GLY A 42 -13.60 -8.86 -4.60
N LEU A 43 -12.81 -7.91 -4.08
CA LEU A 43 -12.63 -6.60 -4.69
C LEU A 43 -11.92 -6.66 -6.04
N ALA A 44 -10.96 -7.58 -6.21
CA ALA A 44 -10.20 -7.73 -7.45
C ALA A 44 -11.06 -7.95 -8.71
N ARG A 45 -12.28 -8.45 -8.55
CA ARG A 45 -13.22 -8.72 -9.64
C ARG A 45 -14.15 -7.56 -9.94
N LEU A 46 -14.13 -6.50 -9.14
CA LEU A 46 -15.03 -5.37 -9.28
C LEU A 46 -14.50 -4.36 -10.32
N PRO A 47 -15.40 -3.68 -11.05
CA PRO A 47 -15.01 -2.67 -12.04
C PRO A 47 -14.09 -1.59 -11.49
N MET A 48 -14.24 -1.21 -10.22
CA MET A 48 -13.40 -0.18 -9.60
C MET A 48 -11.89 -0.49 -9.67
N ILE A 49 -11.51 -1.77 -9.53
CA ILE A 49 -10.10 -2.19 -9.59
C ILE A 49 -9.62 -2.21 -11.04
N SER A 50 -10.39 -2.79 -11.96
CA SER A 50 -10.03 -2.80 -13.38
C SER A 50 -9.95 -1.39 -13.98
N ASP A 51 -10.85 -0.49 -13.56
CA ASP A 51 -10.89 0.90 -14.00
C ASP A 51 -9.68 1.66 -13.45
N ALA A 52 -9.31 1.46 -12.18
CA ALA A 52 -8.13 2.05 -11.57
C ALA A 52 -6.83 1.61 -12.26
N LEU A 53 -6.68 0.29 -12.50
CA LEU A 53 -5.52 -0.26 -13.22
C LEU A 53 -5.44 0.28 -14.66
N THR A 54 -6.59 0.38 -15.34
CA THR A 54 -6.67 0.95 -16.69
C THR A 54 -6.28 2.42 -16.69
N ASN A 55 -6.77 3.20 -15.72
CA ASN A 55 -6.43 4.61 -15.56
C ASN A 55 -4.93 4.82 -15.34
N LEU A 56 -4.33 4.03 -14.43
CA LEU A 56 -2.90 4.04 -14.18
C LEU A 56 -2.09 3.76 -15.45
N ARG A 57 -2.41 2.69 -16.17
CA ARG A 57 -1.70 2.31 -17.41
C ARG A 57 -1.81 3.37 -18.49
N LYS A 58 -3.01 3.94 -18.72
CA LYS A 58 -3.22 5.02 -19.68
C LYS A 58 -2.40 6.27 -19.36
N SER A 59 -2.08 6.50 -18.10
CA SER A 59 -1.28 7.62 -17.63
C SER A 59 0.22 7.32 -17.53
N GLY A 60 0.68 6.15 -17.97
CA GLY A 60 2.09 5.75 -17.96
C GLY A 60 2.58 5.17 -16.63
N VAL A 61 1.67 4.74 -15.75
CA VAL A 61 1.99 4.04 -14.51
C VAL A 61 1.68 2.55 -14.70
N ASP A 62 2.71 1.72 -14.75
CA ASP A 62 2.63 0.30 -15.05
C ASP A 62 2.26 -0.53 -13.80
N ALA A 63 1.00 -0.43 -13.38
CA ALA A 63 0.53 -1.13 -12.20
C ALA A 63 0.20 -2.61 -12.45
N ALA A 64 0.59 -3.46 -11.51
CA ALA A 64 0.17 -4.86 -11.43
C ALA A 64 -0.79 -5.10 -10.25
N LEU A 65 -1.40 -6.27 -10.21
CA LEU A 65 -2.38 -6.66 -9.20
C LEU A 65 -1.88 -7.87 -8.41
N PHE A 66 -1.95 -7.78 -7.09
CA PHE A 66 -1.87 -8.89 -6.14
C PHE A 66 -3.17 -8.92 -5.33
N SER A 67 -3.93 -10.00 -5.46
CA SER A 67 -5.28 -10.09 -4.91
C SER A 67 -5.47 -11.21 -3.88
N ASP A 68 -4.40 -11.79 -3.34
CA ASP A 68 -4.46 -12.93 -2.41
C ASP A 68 -4.41 -12.50 -0.94
N VAL A 69 -4.92 -11.30 -0.64
CA VAL A 69 -5.14 -10.85 0.74
C VAL A 69 -6.40 -11.50 1.28
N LYS A 70 -6.26 -12.14 2.44
CA LYS A 70 -7.38 -12.77 3.17
C LYS A 70 -7.83 -11.87 4.32
N PRO A 71 -9.08 -12.02 4.81
CA PRO A 71 -9.49 -11.45 6.08
C PRO A 71 -8.52 -11.89 7.19
N ASN A 72 -8.11 -10.95 8.05
CA ASN A 72 -7.08 -11.18 9.09
C ASN A 72 -5.80 -11.80 8.50
N PRO A 73 -5.07 -11.05 7.65
CA PRO A 73 -3.93 -11.58 6.92
C PRO A 73 -2.85 -12.09 7.88
N VAL A 74 -2.26 -13.24 7.54
CA VAL A 74 -1.12 -13.80 8.27
C VAL A 74 0.19 -13.48 7.54
N ALA A 75 1.34 -13.75 8.17
CA ALA A 75 2.66 -13.54 7.55
C ALA A 75 2.78 -14.12 6.14
N ALA A 76 2.26 -15.32 5.91
CA ALA A 76 2.30 -15.95 4.59
C ALA A 76 1.59 -15.12 3.49
N ASN A 77 0.52 -14.37 3.82
CA ASN A 77 -0.14 -13.47 2.87
C ASN A 77 0.78 -12.29 2.51
N VAL A 78 1.42 -11.68 3.52
CA VAL A 78 2.35 -10.55 3.33
C VAL A 78 3.59 -11.00 2.54
N GLU A 79 4.18 -12.13 2.90
CA GLU A 79 5.31 -12.73 2.19
C GLU A 79 5.00 -13.05 0.73
N ALA A 80 3.79 -13.52 0.43
CA ALA A 80 3.35 -13.71 -0.94
C ALA A 80 3.32 -12.39 -1.72
N GLY A 81 2.78 -11.33 -1.11
CA GLY A 81 2.80 -9.99 -1.68
C GLY A 81 4.22 -9.46 -1.90
N ILE A 82 5.15 -9.66 -0.95
CA ILE A 82 6.56 -9.27 -1.08
C ILE A 82 7.24 -10.01 -2.24
N ARG A 83 6.96 -11.30 -2.42
CA ARG A 83 7.49 -12.07 -3.56
C ARG A 83 7.03 -11.48 -4.89
N VAL A 84 5.75 -11.14 -5.01
CA VAL A 84 5.21 -10.50 -6.22
C VAL A 84 5.82 -9.11 -6.42
N LEU A 85 5.90 -8.30 -5.37
CA LEU A 85 6.53 -6.97 -5.38
C LEU A 85 7.95 -7.03 -5.96
N ARG A 86 8.79 -7.94 -5.43
CA ARG A 86 10.19 -8.11 -5.85
C ARG A 86 10.30 -8.68 -7.26
N ALA A 87 9.52 -9.72 -7.59
CA ALA A 87 9.57 -10.36 -8.91
C ALA A 87 9.14 -9.40 -10.04
N GLY A 88 8.11 -8.60 -9.81
CA GLY A 88 7.65 -7.55 -10.73
C GLY A 88 8.51 -6.28 -10.72
N LYS A 89 9.54 -6.23 -9.86
CA LYS A 89 10.41 -5.05 -9.65
C LYS A 89 9.58 -3.79 -9.35
N HIS A 90 8.48 -3.95 -8.61
CA HIS A 90 7.58 -2.86 -8.27
C HIS A 90 8.29 -1.82 -7.40
N ASP A 91 7.89 -0.56 -7.50
CA ASP A 91 8.53 0.57 -6.81
C ASP A 91 7.67 1.16 -5.67
N GLY A 92 6.52 0.53 -5.40
CA GLY A 92 5.67 0.84 -4.26
C GLY A 92 4.37 0.06 -4.27
N VAL A 93 3.47 0.44 -3.37
CA VAL A 93 2.24 -0.31 -3.10
C VAL A 93 1.02 0.60 -3.14
N ILE A 94 -0.07 0.12 -3.73
CA ILE A 94 -1.41 0.72 -3.60
C ILE A 94 -2.28 -0.29 -2.85
N GLY A 95 -2.56 -0.04 -1.57
CA GLY A 95 -3.49 -0.84 -0.80
C GLY A 95 -4.93 -0.47 -1.13
N TRP A 96 -5.78 -1.45 -1.44
CA TRP A 96 -7.18 -1.23 -1.77
C TRP A 96 -8.10 -2.16 -1.01
N GLY A 97 -9.08 -1.59 -0.32
CA GLY A 97 -10.08 -2.33 0.46
C GLY A 97 -10.23 -1.81 1.89
N GLY A 98 -10.80 -2.66 2.75
CA GLY A 98 -10.91 -2.41 4.20
C GLY A 98 -9.60 -2.65 4.96
N GLY A 99 -9.69 -2.75 6.29
CA GLY A 99 -8.52 -2.87 7.19
C GLY A 99 -7.52 -3.96 6.79
N SER A 100 -7.99 -5.17 6.49
CA SER A 100 -7.11 -6.28 6.08
C SER A 100 -6.28 -5.98 4.81
N GLY A 101 -6.90 -5.38 3.78
CA GLY A 101 -6.22 -5.00 2.54
C GLY A 101 -5.17 -3.92 2.78
N LEU A 102 -5.53 -2.91 3.59
CA LEU A 102 -4.66 -1.79 3.90
C LEU A 102 -3.48 -2.19 4.79
N ASP A 103 -3.70 -3.04 5.80
CA ASP A 103 -2.64 -3.49 6.71
C ASP A 103 -1.67 -4.43 6.01
N ALA A 104 -2.17 -5.35 5.17
CA ALA A 104 -1.31 -6.17 4.31
C ALA A 104 -0.46 -5.31 3.36
N ALA A 105 -1.06 -4.29 2.74
CA ALA A 105 -0.35 -3.39 1.85
C ALA A 105 0.76 -2.59 2.56
N LYS A 106 0.47 -2.06 3.76
CA LYS A 106 1.47 -1.36 4.58
C LYS A 106 2.61 -2.30 4.98
N ALA A 107 2.30 -3.52 5.41
CA ALA A 107 3.31 -4.50 5.77
C ALA A 107 4.20 -4.88 4.58
N ILE A 108 3.62 -5.06 3.38
CA ILE A 108 4.38 -5.30 2.14
C ILE A 108 5.31 -4.12 1.83
N ALA A 109 4.81 -2.89 1.91
CA ALA A 109 5.59 -1.68 1.63
C ALA A 109 6.73 -1.48 2.65
N PHE A 110 6.44 -1.71 3.93
CA PHE A 110 7.42 -1.68 5.01
C PHE A 110 8.52 -2.70 4.79
N MET A 111 8.15 -3.96 4.53
CA MET A 111 9.06 -5.09 4.36
C MET A 111 9.85 -5.09 3.04
N ALA A 112 9.54 -4.17 2.10
CA ALA A 112 10.16 -4.14 0.78
C ALA A 112 11.69 -4.08 0.85
N GLY A 113 12.24 -3.18 1.69
CA GLY A 113 13.66 -2.97 1.90
C GLY A 113 14.22 -3.45 3.25
N GLN A 114 13.44 -4.21 4.03
CA GLN A 114 13.94 -4.80 5.29
C GLN A 114 14.73 -6.08 5.03
N THR A 115 15.72 -6.32 5.88
CA THR A 115 16.61 -7.50 5.80
C THR A 115 16.31 -8.54 6.88
N ARG A 116 15.48 -8.22 7.86
CA ARG A 116 15.06 -9.12 8.94
C ARG A 116 13.67 -9.72 8.67
N PRO A 117 13.30 -10.83 9.34
CA PRO A 117 11.92 -11.32 9.35
C PRO A 117 10.92 -10.26 9.80
N MET A 118 9.69 -10.32 9.29
CA MET A 118 8.63 -9.36 9.64
C MET A 118 8.35 -9.32 11.14
N TRP A 119 8.40 -10.48 11.80
CA TRP A 119 8.12 -10.62 13.23
C TRP A 119 9.20 -10.00 14.13
N ASP A 120 10.38 -9.70 13.60
CA ASP A 120 11.41 -8.95 14.32
C ASP A 120 11.03 -7.47 14.50
N PHE A 121 9.93 -7.01 13.89
CA PHE A 121 9.43 -5.64 13.92
C PHE A 121 8.06 -5.52 14.59
N GLU A 122 7.65 -6.53 15.36
CA GLU A 122 6.47 -6.40 16.21
C GLU A 122 6.64 -5.26 17.24
N ASP A 123 5.50 -4.78 17.74
CA ASP A 123 5.45 -3.73 18.77
C ASP A 123 5.82 -4.28 20.15
N VAL A 124 7.08 -4.67 20.30
CA VAL A 124 7.67 -5.24 21.52
C VAL A 124 8.93 -4.46 21.87
N GLY A 125 8.84 -3.59 22.87
CA GLY A 125 9.97 -2.75 23.30
C GLY A 125 10.59 -1.97 22.14
N ASP A 126 11.88 -2.16 21.90
CA ASP A 126 12.64 -1.45 20.87
C ASP A 126 12.83 -2.24 19.56
N TRP A 127 12.01 -3.26 19.31
CA TRP A 127 12.11 -4.11 18.12
C TRP A 127 11.89 -3.36 16.80
N TRP A 128 11.32 -2.16 16.84
CA TRP A 128 11.19 -1.27 15.69
C TRP A 128 12.52 -0.59 15.29
N THR A 129 13.48 -0.44 16.22
CA THR A 129 14.74 0.30 16.00
C THR A 129 15.64 -0.25 14.89
N PRO A 130 15.67 -1.56 14.57
CA PRO A 130 16.47 -2.08 13.47
C PRO A 130 15.84 -1.87 12.09
N ALA A 131 14.62 -1.33 12.00
CA ALA A 131 13.97 -1.08 10.73
C ALA A 131 14.78 -0.05 9.92
N ASN A 132 14.96 -0.30 8.63
CA ASN A 132 15.55 0.64 7.69
C ASN A 132 14.45 1.56 7.13
N PRO A 133 14.35 2.83 7.56
CA PRO A 133 13.28 3.71 7.12
C PRO A 133 13.45 4.11 5.64
N ALA A 134 14.69 4.20 5.16
CA ALA A 134 14.98 4.48 3.76
C ALA A 134 14.63 3.32 2.82
N GLY A 135 14.42 2.12 3.36
CA GLY A 135 13.98 0.93 2.63
C GLY A 135 12.46 0.78 2.55
N ILE A 136 11.69 1.62 3.23
CA ILE A 136 10.22 1.58 3.19
C ILE A 136 9.77 2.16 1.86
N PHE A 137 9.02 1.36 1.09
CA PHE A 137 8.53 1.81 -0.20
C PHE A 137 7.36 2.80 -0.04
N PRO A 138 7.18 3.76 -0.96
CA PRO A 138 6.00 4.60 -0.98
C PRO A 138 4.72 3.75 -1.06
N SER A 139 3.73 4.12 -0.25
CA SER A 139 2.43 3.43 -0.22
C SER A 139 1.27 4.42 -0.33
N MET A 140 0.23 4.03 -1.07
CA MET A 140 -1.04 4.75 -1.13
C MET A 140 -2.21 3.85 -0.72
N ALA A 141 -3.32 4.46 -0.30
CA ALA A 141 -4.51 3.74 0.12
C ALA A 141 -5.74 4.18 -0.69
N GLY A 142 -6.52 3.21 -1.17
CA GLY A 142 -7.88 3.36 -1.67
C GLY A 142 -8.86 2.60 -0.76
N PRO A 143 -9.31 3.21 0.35
CA PRO A 143 -10.22 2.55 1.28
C PRO A 143 -11.60 2.29 0.67
N THR A 144 -12.26 1.22 1.08
CA THR A 144 -13.64 0.85 0.71
C THR A 144 -14.56 0.77 1.91
#